data_AF-A0A2V6CD84-F1
#
_entry.id   AF-A0A2V6CD84-F1
#
_cell.length_a   1.000
_cell.length_b   1.000
_cell.length_c   1.000
_cell.angle_alpha   90.00
_cell.angle_beta   90.00
_cell.angle_gamma   90.00
#
_symmetry.space_group_name_H-M   'P 1'
#
loop_
_entity.id
_entity.type
_entity.pdbx_description
1 polymer ?
#
loop_
_entity_poly.entity_id
_entity_poly.type
_entity_poly.pdbx_seq_one_letter_code
_entity_poly.pdbx_strand_id
1 'polypeptide(L)'
;FPPDVRKAYDAWLAQKPFENPNAAPHPFVPKLYEVPGTREAAEANAKAANSLQEARNAGTVSGQYLANTVLFAAVLFFASASGKFEQRRVRVLAFAFAVAVFAFAVIRTTMLPK
;
A
#
# COMPACT_ATOMS: atom_id res chain seq x y z
N PHE A 1 -37.91 -14.23 -15.82
CA PHE A 1 -37.27 -13.12 -15.09
C PHE A 1 -37.02 -13.56 -13.66
N PRO A 2 -35.81 -13.32 -13.11
CA PRO A 2 -35.57 -13.47 -11.67
C PRO A 2 -36.61 -12.69 -10.86
N PRO A 3 -37.08 -13.20 -9.71
CA PRO A 3 -38.12 -12.55 -8.91
C PRO A 3 -37.74 -11.13 -8.46
N ASP A 4 -36.47 -10.89 -8.17
CA ASP A 4 -35.98 -9.57 -7.71
C ASP A 4 -36.02 -8.50 -8.81
N VAL A 5 -35.73 -8.90 -10.04
CA VAL A 5 -35.83 -8.04 -11.24
C VAL A 5 -37.27 -7.64 -11.49
N ARG A 6 -38.21 -8.59 -11.32
CA ARG A 6 -39.64 -8.32 -11.46
C ARG A 6 -40.11 -7.32 -10.39
N LYS A 7 -39.71 -7.51 -9.13
CA LYS A 7 -40.05 -6.59 -8.03
C LYS A 7 -39.58 -5.15 -8.31
N ALA A 8 -38.36 -4.99 -8.83
CA ALA A 8 -37.85 -3.67 -9.21
C ALA A 8 -38.63 -3.04 -10.38
N TYR A 9 -38.99 -3.85 -11.37
CA TYR A 9 -39.81 -3.42 -12.51
C TYR A 9 -41.21 -2.97 -12.09
N ASP A 10 -41.87 -3.73 -11.21
CA ASP A 10 -43.19 -3.41 -10.69
C ASP A 10 -43.15 -2.15 -9.80
N ALA A 11 -42.12 -2.01 -8.96
CA ALA A 11 -41.91 -0.81 -8.13
C ALA A 11 -41.62 0.44 -8.97
N TRP A 12 -40.99 0.28 -10.13
CA TRP A 12 -40.79 1.35 -11.10
C TRP A 12 -42.09 1.73 -11.80
N LEU A 13 -42.87 0.76 -12.28
CA LEU A 13 -44.19 1.02 -12.89
C LEU A 13 -45.16 1.70 -11.92
N ALA A 14 -45.11 1.36 -10.63
CA ALA A 14 -45.91 2.00 -9.59
C ALA A 14 -45.63 3.52 -9.44
N GLN A 15 -44.48 4.02 -9.90
CA GLN A 15 -44.14 5.45 -9.90
C GLN A 15 -44.73 6.22 -11.08
N LYS A 16 -45.42 5.53 -12.00
CA LYS A 16 -45.98 6.09 -13.25
C LYS A 16 -44.92 6.83 -14.08
N PRO A 17 -43.85 6.15 -14.53
CA PRO A 17 -42.68 6.79 -15.13
C PRO A 17 -42.97 7.53 -16.44
N PHE A 18 -44.09 7.22 -17.10
CA PHE A 18 -44.52 7.90 -18.33
C PHE A 18 -45.34 9.18 -18.09
N GLU A 19 -45.81 9.40 -16.85
CA GLU A 19 -46.68 10.52 -16.49
C GLU A 19 -46.07 11.42 -15.41
N ASN A 20 -45.15 10.88 -14.60
CA ASN A 20 -44.53 11.55 -13.47
C ASN A 20 -43.06 11.90 -13.80
N PRO A 21 -42.72 13.19 -13.99
CA PRO A 21 -41.34 13.63 -14.26
C PRO A 21 -40.35 13.31 -13.14
N ASN A 22 -40.83 13.08 -11.92
CA ASN A 22 -40.00 12.75 -10.75
C ASN A 22 -39.79 11.24 -10.57
N ALA A 23 -40.37 10.40 -11.42
CA ALA A 23 -40.16 8.96 -11.36
C ALA A 23 -38.71 8.60 -11.69
N ALA A 24 -38.24 7.46 -11.19
CA ALA A 24 -36.94 6.95 -11.59
C ALA A 24 -36.88 6.75 -13.12
N PRO A 25 -35.76 7.09 -13.78
CA PRO A 25 -35.65 7.00 -15.23
C PRO A 25 -35.74 5.57 -15.78
N HIS A 26 -35.38 4.56 -14.98
CA HIS A 26 -35.46 3.15 -15.33
C HIS A 26 -35.56 2.27 -14.07
N PRO A 27 -36.00 1.00 -14.18
CA PRO A 27 -36.23 0.13 -13.03
C PRO A 27 -34.95 -0.36 -12.33
N PHE A 28 -33.82 -0.32 -13.02
CA PHE A 28 -32.52 -0.77 -12.50
C PHE A 28 -31.68 0.32 -11.83
N VAL A 29 -32.31 1.38 -11.33
CA VAL A 29 -31.58 2.38 -10.53
C VAL A 29 -31.22 1.78 -9.17
N PRO A 30 -30.11 2.18 -8.53
CA PRO A 30 -29.70 1.64 -7.22
C PRO A 30 -30.76 1.73 -6.13
N LYS A 31 -31.71 2.69 -6.24
CA LYS A 31 -32.84 2.84 -5.33
C LYS A 31 -33.90 1.74 -5.45
N LEU A 32 -34.01 1.10 -6.62
CA LEU A 32 -35.06 0.13 -6.96
C LEU A 32 -34.53 -1.29 -7.18
N TYR A 33 -33.28 -1.42 -7.62
CA TYR A 33 -32.63 -2.69 -7.83
C TYR A 33 -31.17 -2.61 -7.42
N GLU A 34 -30.78 -3.47 -6.49
CA GLU A 34 -29.38 -3.73 -6.19
C GLU A 34 -29.03 -5.12 -6.74
N VAL A 35 -27.93 -5.21 -7.50
CA VAL A 35 -27.51 -6.48 -8.10
C VAL A 35 -27.06 -7.42 -6.97
N PRO A 36 -27.51 -8.68 -6.94
CA PRO A 36 -27.05 -9.63 -5.94
C PRO A 36 -25.52 -9.68 -5.87
N GLY A 37 -24.97 -9.56 -4.66
CA GLY A 37 -23.52 -9.59 -4.42
C GLY A 37 -22.78 -8.26 -4.52
N THR A 38 -23.42 -7.14 -4.93
CA THR A 38 -22.72 -5.83 -4.95
C THR A 38 -22.31 -5.35 -3.58
N ARG A 39 -23.19 -5.48 -2.58
CA ARG A 39 -22.87 -5.14 -1.19
C ARG A 39 -21.75 -6.00 -0.64
N GLU A 40 -21.81 -7.31 -0.87
CA GLU A 40 -20.81 -8.27 -0.40
C GLU A 40 -19.44 -8.02 -1.08
N ALA A 41 -19.44 -7.72 -2.38
CA ALA A 41 -18.25 -7.33 -3.12
C ALA A 41 -17.68 -5.99 -2.63
N ALA A 42 -18.53 -5.01 -2.33
CA ALA A 42 -18.10 -3.73 -1.77
C ALA A 42 -17.48 -3.90 -0.37
N GLU A 43 -18.09 -4.72 0.49
CA GLU A 43 -17.56 -5.07 1.81
C GLU A 43 -16.23 -5.85 1.69
N ALA A 44 -16.14 -6.81 0.77
CA ALA A 44 -14.90 -7.55 0.51
C ALA A 44 -13.78 -6.64 0.00
N ASN A 45 -14.08 -5.72 -0.91
CA ASN A 45 -13.13 -4.73 -1.42
C ASN A 45 -12.67 -3.77 -0.31
N ALA A 46 -13.57 -3.31 0.55
CA ALA A 46 -13.22 -2.47 1.70
C ALA A 46 -12.28 -3.20 2.67
N LYS A 47 -12.56 -4.47 2.98
CA LYS A 47 -11.67 -5.30 3.80
C LYS A 47 -10.31 -5.51 3.15
N ALA A 48 -10.28 -5.82 1.84
CA ALA A 48 -9.04 -6.00 1.11
C ALA A 48 -8.20 -4.72 1.08
N ALA A 49 -8.81 -3.54 0.91
CA ALA A 49 -8.12 -2.26 0.97
C ALA A 49 -7.47 -2.02 2.35
N ASN A 50 -8.17 -2.33 3.44
CA ASN A 50 -7.63 -2.24 4.79
C ASN A 50 -6.43 -3.18 4.99
N SER A 51 -6.57 -4.45 4.61
CA SER A 51 -5.46 -5.43 4.70
C SER A 51 -4.27 -5.03 3.83
N LEU A 52 -4.50 -4.43 2.66
CA LEU A 52 -3.44 -3.92 1.81
C LEU A 52 -2.70 -2.76 2.47
N GLN A 53 -3.43 -1.87 3.16
CA GLN A 53 -2.84 -0.75 3.89
C GLN A 53 -1.99 -1.24 5.08
N GLU A 54 -2.50 -2.21 5.85
CA GLU A 54 -1.75 -2.86 6.93
C GLU A 54 -0.49 -3.56 6.40
N ALA A 55 -0.61 -4.29 5.29
CA ALA A 55 0.53 -4.96 4.65
C ALA A 55 1.58 -3.98 4.14
N ARG A 56 1.17 -2.82 3.61
CA ARG A 56 2.09 -1.74 3.22
C ARG A 56 2.85 -1.19 4.43
N ASN A 57 2.13 -0.91 5.52
CA ASN A 57 2.72 -0.43 6.76
C ASN A 57 3.70 -1.47 7.36
N ALA A 58 3.37 -2.77 7.28
CA ALA A 58 4.27 -3.84 7.70
C ALA A 58 5.47 -4.01 6.76
N GLY A 59 5.29 -3.85 5.45
CA GLY A 59 6.38 -3.93 4.46
C GLY A 59 7.45 -2.85 4.62
N THR A 60 7.08 -1.67 5.11
CA THR A 60 8.03 -0.60 5.48
C THR A 60 9.03 -1.05 6.56
N VAL A 61 8.62 -1.96 7.44
CA VAL A 61 9.50 -2.53 8.47
C VAL A 61 10.53 -3.49 7.86
N SER A 62 10.12 -4.32 6.90
CA SER A 62 11.03 -5.25 6.19
C SER A 62 12.11 -4.51 5.38
N GLY A 63 11.76 -3.38 4.75
CA GLY A 63 12.72 -2.56 4.01
C GLY A 63 13.83 -1.98 4.90
N GLN A 64 13.53 -1.64 6.15
CA GLN A 64 14.51 -1.10 7.09
C GLN A 64 15.53 -2.17 7.56
N TYR A 65 15.10 -3.42 7.76
CA TYR A 65 16.02 -4.51 8.10
C TYR A 65 16.98 -4.87 6.95
N LEU A 66 16.51 -4.82 5.70
CA LEU A 66 17.36 -5.07 4.53
C LEU A 66 18.42 -3.98 4.38
N ALA A 67 18.04 -2.71 4.52
CA ALA A 67 18.97 -1.59 4.47
C ALA A 67 20.07 -1.73 5.53
N ASN A 68 19.71 -2.04 6.78
CA ASN A 68 20.67 -2.23 7.87
C ASN A 68 21.68 -3.36 7.57
N THR A 69 21.23 -4.48 7.02
CA THR A 69 22.12 -5.60 6.66
C THR A 69 23.11 -5.22 5.56
N VAL A 70 22.66 -4.51 4.52
CA VAL A 70 23.51 -4.05 3.41
C VAL A 70 24.57 -3.06 3.90
N LEU A 71 24.19 -2.14 4.81
CA LEU A 71 25.13 -1.22 5.44
C LEU A 71 26.18 -1.93 6.28
N PHE A 72 25.78 -2.91 7.08
CA PHE A 72 26.71 -3.69 7.88
C PHE A 72 27.69 -4.47 6.99
N ALA A 73 27.20 -5.09 5.91
CA ALA A 73 28.03 -5.76 4.91
C ALA A 73 29.04 -4.80 4.25
N ALA A 74 28.60 -3.58 3.89
CA ALA A 74 29.48 -2.56 3.32
C ALA A 74 30.58 -2.13 4.30
N VAL A 75 30.24 -1.91 5.58
CA VAL A 75 31.22 -1.57 6.63
C VAL A 75 32.25 -2.70 6.81
N LEU A 76 31.81 -3.96 6.90
CA LEU A 76 32.71 -5.12 7.02
C LEU A 76 33.61 -5.27 5.79
N PHE A 77 33.09 -5.03 4.59
CA PHE A 77 33.85 -5.06 3.35
C PHE A 77 34.99 -4.03 3.36
N PHE A 78 34.70 -2.77 3.70
CA PHE A 78 35.71 -1.72 3.79
C PHE A 78 36.69 -1.93 4.94
N ALA A 79 36.23 -2.46 6.10
CA ALA A 79 37.10 -2.82 7.21
C ALA A 79 38.11 -3.92 6.80
N SER A 80 37.64 -4.98 6.14
CA SER A 80 38.47 -6.06 5.60
C SER A 80 39.45 -5.57 4.52
N ALA A 81 38.99 -4.70 3.62
CA ALA A 81 39.82 -4.10 2.58
C ALA A 81 40.93 -3.19 3.16
N SER A 82 40.67 -2.49 4.28
CA SER A 82 41.63 -1.58 4.93
C SER A 82 42.85 -2.30 5.55
N GLY A 83 42.73 -3.61 5.80
CA GLY A 83 43.79 -4.46 6.32
C GLY A 83 44.95 -4.66 5.33
N LYS A 84 44.68 -4.59 4.01
CA LYS A 84 45.64 -4.90 2.94
C LYS A 84 46.54 -3.74 2.51
N PHE A 85 46.34 -2.52 3.02
CA PHE A 85 47.16 -1.36 2.66
C PHE A 85 48.22 -1.06 3.71
N GLU A 86 49.50 -1.13 3.33
CA GLU A 86 50.67 -0.81 4.17
C GLU A 86 50.78 0.68 4.56
N GLN A 87 50.12 1.57 3.81
CA GLN A 87 50.18 3.02 4.05
C GLN A 87 49.08 3.52 5.00
N ARG A 88 49.51 4.01 6.18
CA ARG A 88 48.67 4.51 7.28
C ARG A 88 47.63 5.55 6.87
N ARG A 89 47.91 6.36 5.83
CA ARG A 89 46.98 7.39 5.31
C ARG A 89 45.77 6.80 4.59
N VAL A 90 45.95 5.75 3.80
CA VAL A 90 44.86 5.12 3.03
C VAL A 90 43.91 4.37 3.96
N ARG A 91 44.44 3.71 5.00
CA ARG A 91 43.64 3.04 6.03
C ARG A 91 42.72 4.02 6.77
N VAL A 92 43.21 5.20 7.14
CA VAL A 92 42.43 6.23 7.84
C VAL A 92 41.34 6.81 6.93
N LEU A 93 41.62 7.03 5.64
CA LEU A 93 40.62 7.52 4.68
C LEU A 93 39.50 6.50 4.44
N ALA A 94 39.84 5.22 4.27
CA ALA A 94 38.86 4.15 4.11
C ALA A 94 37.97 4.00 5.35
N PHE A 95 38.55 4.11 6.56
CA PHE A 95 37.81 4.07 7.80
C PHE A 95 36.89 5.29 7.97
N ALA A 96 37.38 6.50 7.70
CA ALA A 96 36.58 7.72 7.76
C ALA A 96 35.40 7.69 6.78
N PHE A 97 35.62 7.14 5.57
CA PHE A 97 34.56 6.95 4.59
C PHE A 97 33.49 5.95 5.07
N ALA A 98 33.90 4.82 5.65
CA ALA A 98 32.97 3.84 6.23
C ALA A 98 32.13 4.44 7.37
N VAL A 99 32.73 5.23 8.25
CA VAL A 99 32.03 5.94 9.33
C VAL A 99 31.06 6.99 8.78
N ALA A 100 31.44 7.74 7.74
CA ALA A 100 30.58 8.74 7.12
C ALA A 100 29.34 8.12 6.46
N VAL A 101 29.52 7.01 5.72
CA VAL A 101 28.41 6.27 5.10
C VAL A 101 27.50 5.64 6.16
N PHE A 102 28.09 5.11 7.23
CA PHE A 102 27.33 4.57 8.37
C PHE A 102 26.50 5.65 9.06
N ALA A 103 27.09 6.82 9.36
CA ALA A 103 26.39 7.94 9.96
C ALA A 103 25.26 8.47 9.07
N PHE A 104 25.53 8.63 7.76
CA PHE A 104 24.52 9.04 6.78
C PHE A 104 23.32 8.10 6.78
N ALA A 105 23.57 6.79 6.76
CA ALA A 105 22.51 5.80 6.80
C ALA A 105 21.71 5.82 8.10
N VAL A 106 22.38 5.92 9.26
CA VAL A 106 21.68 6.01 10.56
C VAL A 106 20.78 7.23 10.58
N ILE A 107 21.27 8.40 10.13
CA ILE A 107 20.47 9.64 10.05
C ILE A 107 19.28 9.44 9.10
N ARG A 108 19.49 8.82 7.94
CA ARG A 108 18.45 8.58 6.95
C ARG A 108 17.37 7.64 7.49
N THR A 109 17.74 6.65 8.30
CA THR A 109 16.81 5.73 8.94
C THR A 109 16.06 6.38 10.12
N THR A 110 16.68 7.30 10.86
CA THR A 110 16.03 7.99 11.99
C THR A 110 15.18 9.20 11.58
N MET A 111 15.47 9.83 10.44
CA MET A 111 14.70 10.96 9.91
C MET A 111 13.48 10.55 9.08
N LEU A 112 13.29 9.26 8.76
CA LEU A 112 12.02 8.82 8.19
C LEU A 112 10.96 8.79 9.30
N PRO A 113 9.85 9.56 9.17
CA PRO A 113 8.76 9.48 10.13
C PRO A 113 8.16 8.08 10.09
N LYS A 114 7.88 7.54 11.29
CA LYS A 114 7.25 6.23 11.51
C LYS A 114 5.84 6.17 10.94
#